data_AF-G2GBH3-F1
#
_entry.id   AF-G2GBH3-F1
#
_cell.length_a   1.000
_cell.length_b   1.000
_cell.length_c   1.000
_cell.angle_alpha   90.00
_cell.angle_beta   90.00
_cell.angle_gamma   90.00
#
_symmetry.space_group_name_H-M   'P 1'
#
loop_
_entity.id
_entity.type
_entity.pdbx_description
1 polymer ?
#
loop_
_entity_poly.entity_id
_entity_poly.type
_entity_poly.pdbx_seq_one_letter_code
_entity_poly.pdbx_strand_id
1 'polypeptide(L)'
;MTTSDGWTRAVRDQLGLGRLLPLGDARDGAWIAERAAEGVLRRAAEEVGGVRLEALRIGLADPREARESAVPAPPSALPPGPLRVSAEVAAG
;
A
#
# COMPACT_ATOMS: atom_id res chain seq x y z
N MET A 1 -2.65 -32.67 -5.50
CA MET A 1 -2.34 -31.24 -5.38
C MET A 1 -1.10 -30.97 -6.23
N THR A 2 -1.29 -30.58 -7.48
CA THR A 2 -0.18 -30.40 -8.44
C THR A 2 0.34 -28.97 -8.34
N THR A 3 1.63 -28.76 -8.62
CA THR A 3 2.35 -27.48 -8.52
C THR A 3 1.63 -26.29 -9.19
N SER A 4 0.80 -26.54 -10.21
CA SER A 4 0.03 -25.53 -10.94
C SER A 4 -1.04 -24.82 -10.10
N ASP A 5 -1.76 -25.56 -9.24
CA ASP A 5 -2.86 -25.01 -8.43
C ASP A 5 -2.33 -24.15 -7.28
N GLY A 6 -1.22 -24.59 -6.66
CA GLY A 6 -0.54 -23.85 -5.61
C GLY A 6 0.06 -22.53 -6.12
N TRP A 7 0.66 -22.56 -7.31
CA TRP A 7 1.21 -21.36 -7.96
C TRP A 7 0.11 -20.35 -8.31
N THR A 8 -0.99 -20.81 -8.92
CA THR A 8 -2.10 -19.93 -9.31
C THR A 8 -2.74 -19.24 -8.10
N ARG A 9 -2.84 -19.94 -6.97
CA ARG A 9 -3.32 -19.35 -5.71
C ARG A 9 -2.33 -18.32 -5.16
N ALA A 10 -1.04 -18.62 -5.11
CA ALA A 10 -0.03 -17.68 -4.63
C ALA A 10 0.02 -16.39 -5.46
N VAL A 11 -0.09 -16.49 -6.79
CA VAL A 11 -0.17 -15.31 -7.67
C VAL A 11 -1.45 -14.51 -7.41
N ARG A 12 -2.60 -15.18 -7.23
CA ARG A 12 -3.86 -14.51 -6.90
C ARG A 12 -3.80 -13.80 -5.55
N ASP A 13 -3.22 -14.45 -4.54
CA ASP A 13 -3.05 -13.89 -3.21
C ASP A 13 -2.12 -12.67 -3.29
N GLN A 14 -1.00 -12.76 -4.02
CA GLN A 14 -0.10 -11.63 -4.26
C GLN A 14 -0.78 -10.46 -4.99
N LEU A 15 -1.55 -10.74 -6.05
CA LEU A 15 -2.34 -9.72 -6.76
C LEU A 15 -3.44 -9.13 -5.87
N GLY A 16 -3.94 -9.89 -4.91
CA GLY A 16 -4.91 -9.46 -3.90
C GLY A 16 -4.35 -8.47 -2.88
N LEU A 17 -3.03 -8.43 -2.68
CA LEU A 17 -2.36 -7.49 -1.76
C LEU A 17 -2.17 -6.09 -2.36
N GLY A 18 -2.19 -5.98 -3.69
CA GLY A 18 -1.84 -4.74 -4.39
C GLY A 18 -0.33 -4.50 -4.38
N ARG A 19 0.09 -3.24 -4.43
CA ARG A 19 1.51 -2.88 -4.29
C ARG A 19 1.95 -3.01 -2.83
N LEU A 20 3.25 -3.10 -2.62
CA LEU A 20 3.83 -3.03 -1.28
C LEU A 20 4.34 -1.61 -1.03
N LEU A 21 3.89 -0.99 0.07
CA LEU A 21 4.24 0.37 0.45
C LEU A 21 5.37 0.34 1.48
N PRO A 22 6.41 1.18 1.36
CA PRO A 22 7.45 1.25 2.38
C PRO A 22 6.86 1.71 3.71
N LEU A 23 7.30 1.08 4.80
CA LEU A 23 6.89 1.44 6.15
C LEU A 23 8.14 1.80 6.95
N GLY A 24 8.22 3.05 7.41
CA GLY A 24 9.43 3.58 8.04
C GLY A 24 10.43 4.14 7.02
N ASP A 25 11.70 4.18 7.41
CA ASP A 25 12.80 4.63 6.57
C ASP A 25 13.30 3.51 5.63
N ALA A 26 14.07 3.88 4.61
CA ALA A 26 14.76 2.97 3.71
C ALA A 26 15.63 1.91 4.42
N ARG A 27 16.13 2.23 5.63
CA ARG A 27 16.94 1.34 6.45
C ARG A 27 16.16 0.27 7.19
N ASP A 28 14.86 0.50 7.43
CA ASP A 28 14.02 -0.41 8.21
C ASP A 28 13.68 -1.68 7.43
N GLY A 29 13.73 -1.63 6.08
CA GLY A 29 13.48 -2.79 5.24
C GLY A 29 12.09 -3.41 5.46
N ALA A 30 11.10 -2.57 5.77
CA ALA A 30 9.74 -2.98 6.09
C ALA A 30 8.74 -2.47 5.04
N TRP A 31 7.74 -3.31 4.75
CA TRP A 31 6.66 -2.99 3.83
C TRP A 31 5.31 -3.41 4.39
N ILE A 32 4.27 -2.67 4.01
CA ILE A 32 2.87 -3.01 4.24
C ILE A 32 2.16 -3.17 2.90
N ALA A 33 1.25 -4.15 2.80
CA ALA A 33 0.39 -4.29 1.63
C ALA A 33 -0.50 -3.04 1.50
N GLU A 34 -0.61 -2.50 0.29
CA GLU A 34 -1.45 -1.32 0.01
C GLU A 34 -2.88 -1.55 0.49
N ARG A 35 -3.45 -2.74 0.26
CA ARG A 35 -4.79 -3.12 0.77
C ARG A 35 -4.91 -3.07 2.29
N ALA A 36 -3.86 -3.46 3.02
CA ALA A 36 -3.88 -3.40 4.48
C ALA A 36 -3.83 -1.94 4.97
N ALA A 37 -3.02 -1.10 4.33
CA ALA A 37 -2.98 0.33 4.61
C ALA A 37 -4.32 1.02 4.29
N GLU A 38 -4.94 0.70 3.15
CA GLU A 38 -6.28 1.19 2.79
C GLU A 38 -7.33 0.83 3.83
N GLY A 39 -7.30 -0.40 4.36
CA GLY A 39 -8.23 -0.83 5.41
C GLY A 39 -8.13 0.02 6.68
N VAL A 40 -6.91 0.33 7.13
CA VAL A 40 -6.68 1.20 8.29
C VAL A 40 -7.14 2.63 8.01
N LEU A 41 -6.79 3.18 6.85
CA LEU A 41 -7.15 4.56 6.49
C LEU A 41 -8.66 4.74 6.29
N ARG A 42 -9.35 3.75 5.73
CA ARG A 42 -10.80 3.74 5.58
C ARG A 42 -11.49 3.76 6.94
N ARG A 43 -11.06 2.89 7.86
CA ARG A 43 -11.59 2.87 9.22
C ARG A 43 -11.38 4.21 9.94
N ALA A 44 -10.21 4.82 9.77
CA ALA A 44 -9.95 6.15 10.33
C ALA A 44 -10.85 7.23 9.71
N ALA A 45 -11.16 7.14 8.42
CA ALA A 45 -12.08 8.08 7.75
C ALA A 45 -13.53 7.93 8.24
N GLU A 46 -13.97 6.73 8.61
CA GLU A 46 -15.31 6.49 9.19
C GLU A 46 -15.50 7.17 10.57
N GLU A 47 -14.42 7.46 11.28
CA GLU A 47 -14.46 8.19 12.54
C GLU A 47 -14.66 9.71 12.34
N VAL A 48 -14.55 10.20 11.10
CA VAL A 48 -14.79 11.61 10.74
C VAL A 48 -16.27 11.81 10.40
N GLY A 49 -16.99 12.48 11.30
CA GLY A 49 -18.43 12.75 11.12
C GLY A 49 -18.74 13.62 9.89
N GLY A 50 -19.83 13.28 9.18
CA GLY A 50 -20.30 14.03 8.01
C GLY A 50 -19.44 13.87 6.75
N VAL A 51 -18.52 12.90 6.75
CA VAL A 51 -17.61 12.64 5.63
C VAL A 51 -17.78 11.21 5.15
N ARG A 52 -17.92 11.02 3.84
CA ARG A 52 -17.87 9.71 3.18
C ARG A 52 -16.64 9.63 2.28
N LEU A 53 -15.77 8.66 2.54
CA LEU A 53 -14.61 8.39 1.69
C LEU A 53 -15.03 7.64 0.42
N GLU A 54 -14.87 8.27 -0.74
CA GLU A 54 -15.27 7.70 -2.03
C GLU A 54 -14.09 7.01 -2.73
N ALA A 55 -12.94 7.68 -2.76
CA ALA A 55 -11.71 7.12 -3.31
C ALA A 55 -10.52 7.40 -2.40
N LEU A 56 -9.56 6.48 -2.42
CA LEU A 56 -8.29 6.59 -1.71
C LEU A 56 -7.18 6.21 -2.69
N ARG A 57 -6.10 6.99 -2.72
CA ARG A 57 -4.90 6.66 -3.50
C ARG A 57 -3.67 6.90 -2.63
N ILE A 58 -2.73 5.96 -2.72
CA ILE A 58 -1.45 6.04 -2.03
C ILE A 58 -0.33 5.96 -3.08
N GLY A 59 0.67 6.80 -2.93
CA GLY A 59 1.84 6.83 -3.81
C GLY A 59 2.98 7.63 -3.20
N LEU A 60 4.10 7.74 -3.93
CA LEU A 60 5.20 8.61 -3.52
C LEU A 60 4.73 10.07 -3.51
N ALA A 61 5.10 10.82 -2.48
CA ALA A 61 4.84 12.24 -2.41
C ALA A 61 5.66 13.01 -3.45
N ASP A 62 6.93 12.62 -3.62
CA ASP A 62 7.81 13.04 -4.70
C ASP A 62 8.69 11.85 -5.14
N PRO A 63 8.62 11.40 -6.40
CA PRO A 63 9.51 10.37 -6.93
C PRO A 63 11.00 10.69 -6.83
N ARG A 64 11.39 11.98 -6.74
CA ARG A 64 12.79 12.40 -6.60
C ARG A 64 13.36 12.19 -5.21
N GLU A 65 12.49 12.08 -4.21
CA GLU A 65 12.88 11.79 -2.82
C GLU A 65 12.91 10.28 -2.53
N ALA A 66 12.61 9.44 -3.54
CA ALA A 66 12.73 8.00 -3.44
C ALA A 66 14.19 7.61 -3.14
N ARG A 67 14.36 6.70 -2.19
CA ARG A 67 15.65 6.15 -1.78
C ARG A 67 15.73 4.68 -2.17
N GLU A 68 16.95 4.19 -2.30
CA GLU A 68 17.20 2.76 -2.44
C GLU A 68 16.95 2.07 -1.09
N SER A 69 16.26 0.93 -1.12
CA SER A 69 16.05 0.13 0.10
C SER A 69 17.36 -0.51 0.55
N ALA A 70 17.59 -0.55 1.86
CA ALA A 70 18.78 -1.18 2.43
C ALA A 70 18.80 -2.71 2.28
N VAL A 71 17.65 -3.31 1.97
CA VAL A 71 17.51 -4.73 1.69
C VAL A 71 16.83 -4.92 0.33
N PRO A 72 16.97 -6.07 -0.34
CA PRO A 72 16.30 -6.32 -1.61
C PRO A 72 14.79 -6.10 -1.49
N ALA A 73 14.27 -5.15 -2.26
CA ALA A 73 12.84 -4.83 -2.24
C ALA A 73 12.03 -6.02 -2.79
N PRO A 74 10.92 -6.39 -2.13
CA PRO A 74 10.04 -7.43 -2.66
C PRO A 74 9.43 -6.97 -3.99
N PRO A 75 9.01 -7.91 -4.86
CA PRO A 75 8.35 -7.58 -6.11
C PRO A 75 7.16 -6.65 -5.88
N SER A 76 6.96 -5.67 -6.77
CA SER A 76 5.90 -4.65 -6.72
C SER A 76 5.98 -3.62 -5.59
N ALA A 77 7.05 -3.62 -4.79
CA ALA A 77 7.28 -2.59 -3.81
C ALA A 77 7.52 -1.22 -4.45
N LEU A 78 6.87 -0.19 -3.90
CA LEU A 78 7.30 1.17 -4.13
C LEU A 78 8.67 1.39 -3.44
N PRO A 79 9.56 2.22 -4.03
CA PRO A 79 10.81 2.55 -3.37
C PRO A 79 10.54 3.32 -2.06
N PRO A 80 11.38 3.15 -1.03
CA PRO A 80 11.31 3.94 0.18
C PRO A 80 11.29 5.45 -0.08
N GLY A 81 10.44 6.17 0.64
CA GLY A 81 10.31 7.62 0.51
C GLY A 81 9.00 8.10 1.11
N PRO A 82 8.83 9.42 1.33
CA PRO A 82 7.59 9.97 1.85
C PRO A 82 6.41 9.58 0.95
N LEU A 83 5.33 9.09 1.57
CA LEU A 83 4.11 8.74 0.87
C LEU A 83 3.09 9.88 0.94
N ARG A 84 2.36 10.07 -0.15
CA ARG A 84 1.16 10.90 -0.21
C ARG A 84 -0.06 10.01 -0.22
N VAL A 85 -0.98 10.32 0.70
CA VAL A 85 -2.33 9.78 0.72
C VAL A 85 -3.26 10.87 0.20
N SER A 86 -4.01 10.57 -0.85
CA SER A 86 -5.04 11.46 -1.37
C SER A 86 -6.40 10.77 -1.30
N ALA A 87 -7.39 11.50 -0.85
CA ALA A 87 -8.75 11.02 -0.66
C ALA A 87 -9.74 11.91 -1.43
N GLU A 88 -10.69 11.29 -2.10
CA GLU A 88 -11.91 11.96 -2.56
C GLU A 88 -12.98 11.71 -1.51
N VAL A 89 -13.57 12.79 -1.02
CA VAL A 89 -14.55 12.74 0.06
C VAL A 89 -15.80 13.51 -0.33
N ALA A 90 -16.96 12.96 0.02
CA ALA A 90 -18.23 13.65 -0.07
C ALA A 90 -18.69 14.12 1.30
N ALA A 91 -19.34 15.28 1.36
CA ALA A 91 -20.08 15.70 2.53
C ALA A 91 -21.39 14.89 2.62
N GLY A 92 -21.71 14.45 3.83
CA GLY A 92 -22.95 13.76 4.18
C GLY A 92 -23.86 14.62 5.05
#